data_AF-A0A9Q3E2D8-F1
#
_entry.id   AF-A0A9Q3E2D8-F1
#
_cell.length_a   1.000
_cell.length_b   1.000
_cell.length_c   1.000
_cell.angle_alpha   90.00
_cell.angle_beta   90.00
_cell.angle_gamma   90.00
#
_symmetry.space_group_name_H-M   'P 1'
#
loop_
_entity.id
_entity.type
_entity.pdbx_description
1 polymer ?
#
loop_
_entity_poly.entity_id
_entity_poly.type
_entity_poly.pdbx_seq_one_letter_code
_entity_poly.pdbx_strand_id
1 'polypeptide(L)'
;MKESGHVSLYIVDFRSLMSRSGDWGERAYIHVYRRGLASRLLDKLASHPGTFDTLQELIDVTLELDTRYHEMQKEKGGNQEKTPPVTGYTPSIPP
;
A
#
# COMPACT_ATOMS: atom_id res chain seq x y z
N MET A 1 10.78 8.04 -0.05
CA MET A 1 9.39 7.83 -0.49
C MET A 1 8.47 8.68 0.38
N LYS A 2 7.57 9.48 -0.21
CA LYS A 2 6.61 10.29 0.57
C LYS A 2 5.52 9.35 1.11
N GLU A 3 5.06 9.54 2.35
CA GLU A 3 4.06 8.69 3.05
C GLU A 3 2.72 8.47 2.33
N SER A 4 2.51 9.11 1.17
CA SER A 4 1.29 9.07 0.37
C SER A 4 1.51 8.52 -1.05
N GLY A 5 2.74 8.10 -1.39
CA GLY A 5 3.07 7.57 -2.72
C GLY A 5 2.89 6.06 -2.76
N HIS A 6 2.14 5.57 -3.76
CA HIS A 6 1.93 4.14 -3.98
C HIS A 6 3.24 3.35 -4.06
N VAL A 7 3.26 2.19 -3.39
CA VAL A 7 4.40 1.26 -3.45
C VAL A 7 4.74 0.83 -4.87
N SER A 8 3.72 0.71 -5.72
CA SER A 8 3.87 0.35 -7.12
C SER A 8 4.85 1.26 -7.89
N LEU A 9 4.77 2.59 -7.70
CA LEU A 9 5.67 3.54 -8.38
C LEU A 9 7.12 3.39 -7.91
N TYR A 10 7.33 3.15 -6.63
CA TYR A 10 8.65 2.91 -6.07
C TYR A 10 9.24 1.58 -6.55
N ILE A 11 8.43 0.52 -6.66
CA ILE A 11 8.88 -0.76 -7.22
C ILE A 11 9.38 -0.60 -8.65
N VAL A 12 8.67 0.17 -9.48
CA VAL A 12 9.08 0.42 -10.88
C VAL A 12 10.42 1.15 -10.94
N ASP A 13 10.58 2.22 -10.15
CA ASP A 13 11.84 2.97 -10.08
C ASP A 13 12.99 2.08 -9.53
N PHE A 14 12.70 1.30 -8.50
CA PHE A 14 13.65 0.38 -7.89
C PHE A 14 14.10 -0.71 -8.86
N ARG A 15 13.19 -1.30 -9.65
CA ARG A 15 13.53 -2.29 -10.69
C ARG A 15 14.41 -1.69 -11.79
N SER A 16 14.14 -0.45 -12.19
CA SER A 16 15.00 0.29 -13.12
C SER A 16 16.40 0.50 -12.53
N LEU A 17 16.49 0.88 -11.24
CA LEU A 17 17.75 1.02 -10.52
C LEU A 17 18.50 -0.32 -10.39
N MET A 18 17.83 -1.44 -10.09
CA MET A 18 18.44 -2.76 -10.06
C MET A 18 19.03 -3.15 -11.40
N SER A 19 18.26 -2.97 -12.48
CA SER A 19 18.72 -3.25 -13.83
C SER A 19 19.95 -2.43 -14.23
N ARG A 20 20.11 -1.23 -13.65
CA ARG A 20 21.27 -0.35 -13.88
C ARG A 20 22.44 -0.65 -12.94
N SER A 21 22.19 -1.14 -11.73
CA SER A 21 23.21 -1.27 -10.67
C SER A 21 24.03 -2.56 -10.77
N GLY A 22 23.58 -3.59 -11.48
CA GLY A 22 24.33 -4.84 -11.68
C GLY A 22 24.18 -5.83 -10.52
N ASP A 23 24.94 -6.92 -10.48
CA ASP A 23 24.73 -8.04 -9.55
C ASP A 23 25.21 -7.74 -8.11
N TRP A 24 24.45 -6.93 -7.36
CA TRP A 24 24.74 -6.59 -5.95
C TRP A 24 24.33 -7.73 -4.98
N GLY A 25 23.68 -8.77 -5.51
CA GLY A 25 23.07 -9.86 -4.75
C GLY A 25 21.74 -9.47 -4.09
N GLU A 26 20.82 -10.42 -3.99
CA GLU A 26 19.46 -10.19 -3.47
C GLU A 26 19.44 -9.63 -2.05
N ARG A 27 20.39 -10.03 -1.19
CA ARG A 27 20.49 -9.52 0.18
C ARG A 27 20.76 -8.01 0.23
N ALA A 28 21.59 -7.50 -0.69
CA ALA A 28 21.86 -6.07 -0.76
C ALA A 28 20.60 -5.32 -1.24
N TYR A 29 19.91 -5.87 -2.23
CA TYR A 29 18.67 -5.29 -2.74
C TYR A 29 17.56 -5.26 -1.69
N ILE A 30 17.38 -6.33 -0.92
CA ILE A 30 16.43 -6.39 0.21
C ILE A 30 16.74 -5.28 1.23
N HIS A 31 18.03 -5.09 1.54
CA HIS A 31 18.44 -4.07 2.51
C HIS A 31 18.17 -2.64 2.01
N VAL A 32 18.54 -2.34 0.77
CA VAL A 32 18.30 -1.02 0.15
C VAL A 32 16.79 -0.77 0.00
N TYR A 33 16.04 -1.78 -0.44
CA TYR A 33 14.59 -1.69 -0.59
C TYR A 33 13.93 -1.36 0.74
N ARG A 34 14.23 -2.09 1.82
CA ARG A 34 13.72 -1.82 3.19
C ARG A 34 14.05 -0.39 3.63
N ARG A 35 15.27 0.10 3.40
CA ARG A 35 15.65 1.46 3.78
C ARG A 35 14.83 2.54 3.05
N GLY A 36 14.40 2.28 1.82
CA GLY A 36 13.59 3.24 1.03
C GLY A 36 12.08 3.18 1.28
N LEU A 37 11.59 2.17 2.00
CA LEU A 37 10.17 2.02 2.34
C LEU A 37 9.72 3.05 3.39
N ALA A 38 8.43 3.38 3.37
CA ALA A 38 7.81 4.20 4.40
C ALA A 38 7.81 3.48 5.76
N SER A 39 7.95 4.24 6.85
CA SER A 39 7.97 3.69 8.22
C SER A 39 6.75 2.83 8.54
N ARG A 40 5.58 3.12 7.95
CA ARG A 40 4.35 2.31 8.11
C ARG A 40 4.45 0.92 7.51
N LEU A 41 5.08 0.81 6.33
CA LEU A 41 5.34 -0.49 5.70
C LEU A 41 6.41 -1.25 6.47
N LEU A 42 7.44 -0.55 6.95
CA LEU A 42 8.47 -1.13 7.80
C LEU A 42 7.90 -1.71 9.10
N ASP A 43 6.97 -1.01 9.74
CA ASP A 43 6.27 -1.48 10.95
C ASP A 43 5.44 -2.74 10.67
N LYS A 44 4.63 -2.73 9.61
CA LYS A 44 3.87 -3.90 9.15
C LYS A 44 4.76 -5.09 8.76
N LEU A 45 5.88 -4.83 8.10
CA LEU A 45 6.88 -5.85 7.77
C LEU A 45 7.55 -6.41 9.03
N ALA A 46 7.85 -5.57 10.02
CA ALA A 46 8.41 -6.02 11.29
C ALA A 46 7.40 -6.85 12.11
N SER A 47 6.11 -6.56 11.96
CA SER A 47 5.03 -7.36 12.55
C SER A 47 4.73 -8.65 11.77
N HIS A 48 5.29 -8.83 10.56
CA HIS A 48 5.07 -10.04 9.78
C HIS A 48 6.05 -11.14 10.22
N PRO A 49 5.58 -12.30 10.72
CA PRO A 49 6.43 -13.37 11.17
C PRO A 49 6.99 -14.14 9.96
N GLY A 50 8.08 -13.63 9.37
CA GLY A 50 8.74 -14.27 8.23
C GLY A 50 10.04 -13.56 7.86
N THR A 51 11.06 -14.34 7.51
CA THR A 51 12.27 -13.79 6.88
C THR A 51 12.04 -13.82 5.39
N PHE A 52 12.07 -12.66 4.73
CA PHE A 52 12.01 -12.60 3.27
C PHE A 52 13.33 -13.09 2.70
N ASP A 53 13.34 -14.30 2.14
CA ASP A 53 14.55 -14.89 1.54
C ASP A 53 14.82 -14.28 0.15
N THR A 54 13.74 -13.87 -0.52
CA THR A 54 13.76 -13.36 -1.90
C THR A 54 13.27 -11.91 -1.95
N LEU A 55 13.89 -11.09 -2.80
CA LEU A 55 13.43 -9.72 -3.01
C LEU A 55 11.99 -9.66 -3.57
N GLN A 56 11.63 -10.61 -4.44
CA GLN A 56 10.29 -10.67 -5.01
C GLN A 56 9.21 -10.87 -3.95
N GLU A 57 9.47 -11.71 -2.94
CA GLU A 57 8.52 -11.96 -1.86
C GLU A 57 8.30 -10.69 -1.04
N LEU A 58 9.37 -9.96 -0.74
CA LEU A 58 9.29 -8.67 -0.06
C LEU A 58 8.47 -7.66 -0.86
N ILE A 59 8.67 -7.59 -2.18
CA ILE A 59 7.91 -6.70 -3.06
C ILE A 59 6.42 -7.05 -3.04
N ASP A 60 6.08 -8.33 -3.18
CA ASP A 60 4.70 -8.81 -3.22
C ASP A 60 3.95 -8.48 -1.92
N VAL A 61 4.56 -8.79 -0.76
CA VAL A 61 4.00 -8.48 0.55
C VAL A 61 3.84 -6.96 0.75
N THR A 62 4.82 -6.15 0.32
CA THR A 62 4.66 -4.69 0.41
C THR A 62 3.55 -4.15 -0.48
N LEU A 63 3.32 -4.74 -1.65
CA LEU A 63 2.25 -4.35 -2.56
C LEU A 63 0.88 -4.74 -1.99
N GLU A 64 0.76 -5.93 -1.41
CA GLU A 64 -0.46 -6.36 -0.73
C GLU A 64 -0.79 -5.45 0.45
N LEU A 65 0.21 -5.11 1.28
CA LEU A 65 0.05 -4.21 2.42
C LEU A 65 -0.38 -2.80 1.99
N ASP A 66 0.22 -2.27 0.92
CA ASP A 66 -0.15 -0.97 0.32
C ASP A 66 -1.58 -1.01 -0.24
N THR A 67 -1.93 -2.07 -0.97
CA THR A 67 -3.26 -2.27 -1.54
C THR A 67 -4.31 -2.34 -0.44
N ARG A 68 -4.12 -3.19 0.57
CA ARG A 68 -5.03 -3.30 1.73
C ARG A 68 -5.15 -2.00 2.52
N TYR A 69 -4.07 -1.24 2.61
CA TYR A 69 -4.08 0.07 3.24
C TYR A 69 -4.89 1.09 2.43
N HIS A 70 -4.68 1.13 1.12
CA HIS A 70 -5.43 1.98 0.21
C HIS A 70 -6.90 1.58 0.13
N GLU A 71 -7.23 0.29 0.21
CA GLU A 71 -8.61 -0.19 0.32
C GLU A 71 -9.23 0.27 1.64
N MET A 72 -8.58 0.05 2.79
CA MET A 72 -9.08 0.57 4.08
C MET A 72 -9.21 2.11 4.11
N GLN A 73 -8.30 2.83 3.46
CA GLN A 73 -8.36 4.28 3.31
C GLN A 73 -9.48 4.70 2.34
N LYS A 74 -9.75 3.94 1.28
CA LYS A 74 -10.92 4.15 0.41
C LYS A 74 -12.22 3.78 1.11
N GLU A 75 -12.23 2.83 2.02
CA GLU A 75 -13.42 2.48 2.82
C GLU A 75 -13.66 3.52 3.92
N LYS A 76 -12.60 4.05 4.55
CA LYS A 76 -12.70 5.11 5.56
C LYS A 76 -12.83 6.52 4.98
N GLY A 77 -12.31 6.77 3.77
CA GLY A 77 -12.36 8.05 3.05
C GLY A 77 -13.44 8.10 1.96
N GLY A 78 -13.97 6.95 1.55
CA GLY A 78 -15.13 6.83 0.65
C GLY A 78 -16.47 6.96 1.38
N ASN A 79 -16.45 7.20 2.69
CA ASN A 79 -17.61 7.64 3.45
C ASN A 79 -17.39 9.03 4.07
N GLN A 80 -16.81 9.95 3.30
CA GLN A 80 -16.98 11.38 3.59
C GLN A 80 -17.55 12.18 2.41
N GLU A 81 -17.73 11.59 1.23
CA GLU A 81 -18.44 12.28 0.15
C GLU A 81 -19.36 11.35 -0.63
N LYS A 82 -20.67 11.56 -0.36
CA LYS A 82 -21.83 11.31 -1.22
C LYS A 82 -22.56 9.99 -0.99
N THR A 83 -23.49 9.99 -0.03
CA THR A 83 -24.91 9.61 -0.24
C THR A 83 -25.78 10.05 0.98
N PRO A 84 -27.10 10.25 0.80
CA PRO A 84 -27.89 11.40 1.26
C PRO A 84 -28.42 11.25 2.70
N PRO A 85 -28.87 12.33 3.38
CA PRO A 85 -29.76 12.14 4.50
C PRO A 85 -31.07 11.54 3.98
N VAL A 86 -31.24 10.23 4.21
CA VAL A 86 -32.55 9.57 4.24
C VAL A 86 -33.44 10.42 5.15
N THR A 87 -34.36 11.15 4.54
CA THR A 87 -35.52 11.68 5.24
C THR A 87 -36.67 10.80 4.80
N GLY A 88 -37.02 9.84 5.65
CA GLY A 88 -38.28 9.14 5.53
C GLY A 88 -39.41 10.16 5.65
N TYR A 89 -40.06 10.47 4.52
CA TYR A 89 -41.41 11.00 4.52
C TYR A 89 -42.30 9.95 3.87
N THR A 90 -43.12 9.36 4.72
CA THR A 90 -44.28 8.52 4.43
C THR A 90 -45.18 9.13 3.36
N PRO A 91 -45.81 8.31 2.50
CA PRO A 91 -46.79 8.79 1.53
C PRO A 91 -48.07 9.21 2.26
N SER A 92 -48.46 10.48 2.14
CA SER A 92 -49.77 10.96 2.59
C SER A 92 -50.50 11.63 1.42
N ILE A 93 -51.28 10.80 0.74
CA ILE A 93 -52.56 11.10 0.08
C ILE A 93 -53.58 11.39 1.21
N PRO A 94 -54.70 12.15 1.10
CA PRO A 94 -55.20 13.27 0.25
C PRO A 94 -55.71 14.45 1.17
N PRO A 95 -56.78 15.27 0.94
CA PRO A 95 -58.12 15.02 0.32
C PRO A 95 -58.29 15.49 -1.13
#